data_AF-A0AAV8XY23-F1
#
_entry.id   AF-A0AAV8XY23-F1
#
_cell.length_a   1.000
_cell.length_b   1.000
_cell.length_c   1.000
_cell.angle_alpha   90.00
_cell.angle_beta   90.00
_cell.angle_gamma   90.00
#
_symmetry.space_group_name_H-M   'P 1'
#
loop_
_entity.id
_entity.type
_entity.pdbx_description
1 polymer ?
#
loop_
_entity_poly.entity_id
_entity_poly.type
_entity_poly.pdbx_seq_one_letter_code
_entity_poly.pdbx_strand_id
1 'polypeptide(L)'
;MSVEEDVELKDLLAQTLETNGCLARIRAQLRASIFLALDEDIKLSRHQPLMNNKIKTHLETEEGKTMFCIVREFLEFFNLCFTVSVFEPESYAGTCYQYEGRQKVAKALGLDVFEDKTVPLLLQLIRIAQARSKSIEIDLNFNSTGGGRKQIL
;
A
#
# COMPACT_ATOMS: atom_id res chain seq x y z
N MET A 1 1.51 -1.89 43.95
CA MET A 1 1.74 -2.24 42.54
C MET A 1 3.23 -2.27 42.35
N SER A 2 3.76 -3.44 42.01
CA SER A 2 5.20 -3.66 41.83
C SER A 2 5.65 -3.13 40.47
N VAL A 3 6.92 -2.78 40.35
CA VAL A 3 7.49 -2.22 39.10
C VAL A 3 7.35 -3.19 37.92
N GLU A 4 7.32 -4.50 38.19
CA GLU A 4 7.11 -5.55 37.17
C GLU A 4 5.67 -5.56 36.62
N GLU A 5 4.65 -5.37 37.46
CA GLU A 5 3.26 -5.25 37.01
C GLU A 5 3.05 -4.05 36.06
N ASP A 6 3.74 -2.94 36.32
CA ASP A 6 3.70 -1.74 35.46
C ASP A 6 4.41 -1.95 34.11
N VAL A 7 5.43 -2.80 34.04
CA VAL A 7 6.14 -3.11 32.78
C VAL A 7 5.31 -4.06 31.92
N GLU A 8 4.78 -5.13 32.52
CA GLU A 8 3.91 -6.08 31.81
C GLU A 8 2.65 -5.39 31.27
N LEU A 9 2.06 -4.46 32.04
CA LEU A 9 0.91 -3.69 31.59
C LEU A 9 1.25 -2.78 30.40
N LYS A 10 2.42 -2.14 30.40
CA LYS A 10 2.87 -1.29 29.28
C LYS A 10 3.11 -2.09 28.02
N ASP A 11 3.72 -3.26 28.13
CA ASP A 11 3.97 -4.12 26.98
C ASP A 11 2.66 -4.67 26.40
N LEU A 12 1.72 -5.08 27.24
CA LEU A 12 0.39 -5.51 26.81
C LEU A 12 -0.38 -4.38 26.12
N LEU A 13 -0.32 -3.15 26.65
CA LEU A 13 -0.93 -1.97 26.03
C LEU A 13 -0.26 -1.64 24.69
N ALA A 14 1.07 -1.69 24.61
CA ALA A 14 1.80 -1.46 23.37
C ALA A 14 1.42 -2.50 22.30
N GLN A 15 1.37 -3.78 22.68
CA GLN A 15 0.98 -4.86 21.78
C GLN A 15 -0.46 -4.69 21.29
N THR A 16 -1.39 -4.33 22.19
CA THR A 16 -2.79 -4.04 21.85
C THR A 16 -2.90 -2.85 20.89
N LEU A 17 -2.15 -1.77 21.12
CA LEU A 17 -2.14 -0.60 20.24
C LEU A 17 -1.47 -0.88 18.89
N GLU A 18 -0.54 -1.82 18.82
CA GLU A 18 0.07 -2.30 17.57
C GLU A 18 -0.93 -3.13 16.77
N THR A 19 -1.60 -4.10 17.41
CA THR A 19 -2.62 -4.96 16.76
C THR A 19 -3.83 -4.17 16.29
N ASN A 20 -4.27 -3.18 17.07
CA ASN A 20 -5.38 -2.30 16.70
C ASN A 20 -4.99 -1.22 15.68
N GLY A 21 -3.72 -1.20 15.23
CA GLY A 21 -3.21 -0.25 14.25
C GLY A 21 -3.08 1.20 14.73
N CYS A 22 -3.36 1.48 16.01
CA CYS A 22 -3.23 2.82 16.59
C CYS A 22 -1.78 3.31 16.59
N LEU A 23 -0.81 2.45 16.93
CA LEU A 23 0.61 2.80 16.87
C LEU A 23 1.11 2.98 15.43
N ALA A 24 0.67 2.12 14.52
CA ALA A 24 0.97 2.26 13.10
C ALA A 24 0.46 3.61 12.56
N ARG A 25 -0.76 4.01 12.96
CA ARG A 25 -1.36 5.31 12.63
C ARG A 25 -0.53 6.48 13.14
N ILE A 26 -0.14 6.46 14.42
CA ILE A 26 0.66 7.54 15.02
C ILE A 26 2.04 7.64 14.35
N ARG A 27 2.72 6.51 14.10
CA ARG A 27 4.01 6.50 13.39
C ARG A 27 3.88 7.05 11.97
N ALA A 28 2.82 6.69 11.27
CA ALA A 28 2.57 7.16 9.92
C ALA A 28 2.28 8.67 9.88
N GLN A 29 1.45 9.16 10.82
CA GLN A 29 1.19 10.58 10.97
C GLN A 29 2.46 11.36 11.34
N LEU A 30 3.29 10.84 12.25
CA LEU A 30 4.57 11.45 12.62
C LEU A 30 5.51 11.53 11.41
N ARG A 31 5.63 10.43 10.64
CA ARG A 31 6.42 10.40 9.40
C ARG A 31 5.93 11.43 8.39
N ALA A 32 4.61 11.54 8.19
CA ALA A 32 4.01 12.53 7.30
C ALA A 32 4.23 13.97 7.78
N SER A 33 4.05 14.26 9.08
CA SER A 33 4.27 15.58 9.66
C SER A 33 5.73 16.02 9.58
N ILE A 34 6.68 15.11 9.83
CA ILE A 34 8.11 15.39 9.66
C ILE A 34 8.43 15.65 8.19
N PHE A 35 7.89 14.83 7.27
CA PHE A 35 8.09 15.03 5.84
C PHE A 35 7.58 16.39 5.37
N LEU A 36 6.36 16.78 5.76
CA LEU A 36 5.76 18.08 5.42
C LEU A 36 6.53 19.26 6.01
N ALA A 37 6.93 19.18 7.28
CA ALA A 37 7.70 20.23 7.95
C ALA A 37 9.08 20.41 7.30
N LEU A 38 9.69 19.32 6.84
CA LEU A 38 10.92 19.40 6.05
C LEU A 38 10.64 19.96 4.64
N ASP A 39 9.53 19.61 3.99
CA ASP A 39 9.21 20.06 2.63
C ASP A 39 9.00 21.58 2.52
N GLU A 40 8.46 22.22 3.59
CA GLU A 40 8.36 23.69 3.67
C GLU A 40 9.75 24.38 3.70
N ASP A 41 10.77 23.72 4.26
CA ASP A 41 12.16 24.19 4.30
C ASP A 41 13.00 23.73 3.06
N ILE A 42 12.56 22.72 2.31
CA ILE A 42 13.24 22.12 1.14
C ILE A 42 13.15 22.98 -0.14
N LYS A 43 12.67 24.24 -0.10
CA LYS A 43 12.95 25.15 -1.23
C LYS A 43 14.43 25.54 -1.34
N LEU A 44 15.27 25.23 -0.33
CA LEU A 44 16.69 25.59 -0.32
C LEU A 44 17.71 24.44 -0.42
N SER A 45 17.32 23.16 -0.35
CA SER A 45 18.30 22.06 -0.30
C SER A 45 17.95 20.90 -1.23
N ARG A 46 18.64 20.85 -2.37
CA ARG A 46 18.67 19.77 -3.38
C ARG A 46 19.29 18.46 -2.84
N HIS A 47 18.80 17.93 -1.74
CA HIS A 47 19.18 16.62 -1.23
C HIS A 47 18.01 16.02 -0.43
N GLN A 48 17.10 15.31 -1.12
CA GLN A 48 16.23 14.32 -0.47
C GLN A 48 17.07 13.04 -0.25
N PRO A 49 17.50 12.68 0.98
CA PRO A 49 18.48 11.62 1.17
C PRO A 49 17.90 10.20 1.08
N LEU A 50 16.58 10.05 0.88
CA LEU A 50 15.89 8.77 0.91
C LEU A 50 14.84 8.66 -0.21
N MET A 51 15.12 9.24 -1.38
CA MET A 51 14.27 8.98 -2.54
C MET A 51 14.35 7.49 -2.90
N ASN A 52 13.19 6.85 -2.98
CA ASN A 52 13.13 5.48 -3.44
C ASN A 52 13.40 5.45 -4.95
N ASN A 53 14.66 5.18 -5.31
CA ASN A 53 15.10 5.15 -6.70
C ASN A 53 14.27 4.18 -7.55
N LYS A 54 13.76 3.08 -6.96
CA LYS A 54 12.89 2.14 -7.68
C LYS A 54 11.58 2.79 -8.10
N ILE A 55 10.94 3.54 -7.20
CA ILE A 55 9.71 4.28 -7.51
C ILE A 55 9.97 5.28 -8.63
N LYS A 56 11.06 6.03 -8.55
CA LYS A 56 11.42 7.02 -9.58
C LYS A 56 11.62 6.38 -10.96
N THR A 57 12.38 5.29 -11.04
CA THR A 57 12.58 4.56 -12.30
C THR A 57 11.27 4.06 -12.91
N HIS A 58 10.34 3.57 -12.09
CA HIS A 58 9.03 3.15 -12.60
C HIS A 58 8.13 4.33 -12.98
N LEU A 59 8.24 5.48 -12.31
CA LEU A 59 7.46 6.68 -12.65
C LEU A 59 7.94 7.40 -13.91
N GLU A 60 9.10 7.03 -14.47
CA GLU A 60 9.56 7.53 -15.77
C GLU A 60 8.71 6.99 -16.93
N THR A 61 8.01 5.87 -16.74
CA THR A 61 7.14 5.27 -17.76
C THR A 61 5.66 5.53 -17.49
N GLU A 62 4.86 5.68 -18.56
CA GLU A 62 3.41 5.84 -18.45
C GLU A 62 2.74 4.60 -17.84
N GLU A 63 3.27 3.42 -18.11
CA GLU A 63 2.81 2.15 -17.51
C GLU A 63 3.01 2.16 -15.99
N GLY A 64 4.17 2.62 -15.51
CA GLY A 64 4.44 2.70 -14.09
C GLY A 64 3.59 3.76 -13.40
N LYS A 65 3.40 4.94 -14.00
CA LYS A 65 2.42 5.93 -13.50
C LYS A 65 1.01 5.33 -13.40
N THR A 66 0.60 4.58 -14.41
CA THR A 66 -0.70 3.88 -14.43
C THR A 66 -0.79 2.84 -13.32
N MET A 67 0.27 2.07 -13.07
CA MET A 67 0.36 1.12 -11.95
C MET A 67 0.12 1.81 -10.61
N PHE A 68 0.76 2.94 -10.33
CA PHE A 68 0.53 3.70 -9.09
C PHE A 68 -0.90 4.25 -8.99
N CYS A 69 -1.48 4.71 -10.11
CA CYS A 69 -2.88 5.14 -10.16
C CYS A 69 -3.87 4.00 -9.86
N ILE A 70 -3.59 2.76 -10.30
CA ILE A 70 -4.42 1.58 -9.97
C ILE A 70 -4.38 1.30 -8.48
N VAL A 71 -3.20 1.32 -7.86
CA VAL A 71 -3.06 1.10 -6.41
C VAL A 71 -3.79 2.20 -5.64
N ARG A 72 -3.66 3.46 -6.05
CA ARG A 72 -4.41 4.58 -5.46
C ARG A 72 -5.92 4.33 -5.56
N GLU A 73 -6.43 3.97 -6.74
CA GLU A 73 -7.85 3.66 -6.94
C GLU A 73 -8.33 2.54 -6.02
N PHE A 74 -7.55 1.47 -5.87
CA PHE A 74 -7.85 0.38 -4.94
C PHE A 74 -8.00 0.90 -3.50
N LEU A 75 -7.06 1.74 -3.04
CA LEU A 75 -7.11 2.29 -1.68
C LEU A 75 -8.34 3.20 -1.50
N GLU A 76 -8.69 4.00 -2.51
CA GLU A 76 -9.88 4.85 -2.50
C GLU A 76 -11.17 4.01 -2.49
N PHE A 77 -11.23 2.95 -3.30
CA PHE A 77 -12.38 2.07 -3.43
C PHE A 77 -12.77 1.41 -2.10
N PHE A 78 -11.78 1.02 -1.29
CA PHE A 78 -12.00 0.43 0.04
C PHE A 78 -12.01 1.46 1.18
N ASN A 79 -12.06 2.76 0.87
CA ASN A 79 -12.05 3.84 1.86
C ASN A 79 -10.86 3.79 2.83
N LEU A 80 -9.67 3.39 2.34
CA LEU A 80 -8.43 3.31 3.13
C LEU A 80 -7.75 4.68 3.24
N CYS A 81 -8.50 5.69 3.68
CA CYS A 81 -8.09 7.10 3.65
C CYS A 81 -6.74 7.35 4.36
N PHE A 82 -6.45 6.64 5.45
CA PHE A 82 -5.18 6.79 6.18
C PHE A 82 -3.99 6.25 5.39
N THR A 83 -4.16 5.11 4.71
CA THR A 83 -3.13 4.54 3.85
C THR A 83 -2.90 5.46 2.65
N VAL A 84 -3.95 6.07 2.09
CA VAL A 84 -3.84 7.07 1.02
C VAL A 84 -3.00 8.26 1.47
N SER A 85 -3.22 8.81 2.66
CA SER A 85 -2.46 9.96 3.19
C SER A 85 -0.96 9.70 3.36
N VAL A 86 -0.55 8.43 3.45
CA VAL A 86 0.87 8.03 3.53
C VAL A 86 1.40 7.64 2.15
N PHE A 87 0.58 6.91 1.40
CA PHE A 87 0.92 6.44 0.07
C PHE A 87 1.16 7.58 -0.91
N GLU A 88 0.30 8.60 -0.95
CA GLU A 88 0.44 9.73 -1.87
C GLU A 88 1.79 10.46 -1.75
N PRO A 89 2.26 10.86 -0.55
CA PRO A 89 3.60 11.42 -0.41
C PRO A 89 4.72 10.39 -0.63
N GLU A 90 4.55 9.14 -0.22
CA GLU A 90 5.58 8.08 -0.39
C GLU A 90 5.79 7.69 -1.87
N SER A 91 4.73 7.77 -2.67
CA SER A 91 4.77 7.51 -4.12
C SER A 91 5.05 8.76 -4.96
N TYR A 92 5.19 9.94 -4.34
CA TYR A 92 5.37 11.22 -5.04
C TYR A 92 4.17 11.64 -5.91
N ALA A 93 2.95 11.29 -5.48
CA ALA A 93 1.72 11.77 -6.10
C ALA A 93 1.65 13.31 -6.05
N GLY A 94 1.16 13.95 -7.11
CA GLY A 94 1.13 15.41 -7.27
C GLY A 94 2.42 16.02 -7.79
N THR A 95 3.56 15.33 -7.69
CA THR A 95 4.86 15.78 -8.23
C THR A 95 5.28 15.00 -9.47
N CYS A 96 5.21 13.67 -9.41
CA CYS A 96 5.67 12.78 -10.49
C CYS A 96 4.52 12.19 -11.31
N TYR A 97 3.33 12.07 -10.73
CA TYR A 97 2.12 11.60 -11.40
C TYR A 97 0.88 12.14 -10.70
N GLN A 98 -0.25 12.19 -11.42
CA GLN A 98 -1.50 12.73 -10.89
C GLN A 98 -2.61 11.67 -10.98
N TYR A 99 -3.27 11.42 -9.86
CA TYR A 99 -4.51 10.65 -9.84
C TYR A 99 -5.70 11.58 -10.03
N GLU A 100 -6.45 11.36 -11.11
CA GLU A 100 -7.57 12.22 -11.51
C GLU A 100 -8.93 11.50 -11.46
N GLY A 101 -9.00 10.40 -10.70
CA GLY A 101 -10.22 9.63 -10.50
C GLY A 101 -10.29 8.33 -11.33
N ARG A 102 -11.07 7.38 -10.81
CA ARG A 102 -11.25 6.04 -11.35
C ARG A 102 -11.56 6.01 -12.84
N GLN A 103 -12.42 6.90 -13.33
CA GLN A 103 -12.85 6.91 -14.73
C GLN A 103 -11.68 7.11 -15.71
N LYS A 104 -10.75 8.01 -15.37
CA LYS A 104 -9.58 8.27 -16.22
C LYS A 104 -8.61 7.10 -16.21
N VAL A 105 -8.41 6.46 -15.05
CA VAL A 105 -7.58 5.25 -14.94
C VAL A 105 -8.20 4.08 -15.72
N ALA A 106 -9.51 3.88 -15.61
CA ALA A 106 -10.24 2.86 -16.37
C ALA A 106 -10.11 3.10 -17.88
N LYS A 107 -10.24 4.36 -18.33
CA LYS A 107 -10.05 4.74 -19.73
C LYS A 107 -8.63 4.48 -20.22
N ALA A 108 -7.61 4.82 -19.42
CA ALA A 108 -6.20 4.57 -19.75
C ALA A 108 -5.90 3.07 -19.91
N LEU A 109 -6.61 2.20 -19.19
CA LEU A 109 -6.49 0.75 -19.26
C LEU A 109 -7.39 0.09 -20.32
N GLY A 110 -8.22 0.86 -21.02
CA GLY A 110 -9.22 0.32 -21.94
C GLY A 110 -10.35 -0.47 -21.24
N LEU A 111 -10.58 -0.20 -19.95
CA LEU A 111 -11.60 -0.83 -19.11
C LEU A 111 -12.94 -0.08 -19.09
N ASP A 112 -13.10 0.97 -19.92
CA ASP A 112 -14.33 1.76 -20.09
C ASP A 112 -15.58 0.87 -20.24
N VAL A 113 -15.43 -0.27 -20.91
CA VAL A 113 -16.51 -1.21 -21.24
C VAL A 113 -16.99 -2.04 -20.05
N PHE A 114 -16.21 -2.15 -18.96
CA PHE A 114 -16.56 -2.97 -17.80
C PHE A 114 -17.33 -2.12 -16.76
N GLU A 115 -18.64 -1.97 -16.98
CA GLU A 115 -19.58 -1.15 -16.19
C GLU A 115 -19.77 -1.55 -14.72
N ASP A 116 -19.11 -2.60 -14.22
CA ASP A 116 -19.19 -3.01 -12.83
C ASP A 116 -18.42 -2.02 -11.92
N LYS A 117 -19.09 -0.92 -11.60
CA LYS A 117 -18.64 0.08 -10.60
C LYS A 117 -18.51 -0.51 -9.19
N THR A 118 -19.03 -1.72 -8.98
CA THR A 118 -19.07 -2.45 -7.71
C THR A 118 -17.77 -3.17 -7.36
N VAL A 119 -16.78 -3.20 -8.26
CA VAL A 119 -15.48 -3.85 -8.04
C VAL A 119 -14.32 -2.88 -8.29
N PRO A 120 -13.17 -3.02 -7.61
CA PRO A 120 -11.98 -2.20 -7.87
C PRO A 120 -11.34 -2.56 -9.22
N LEU A 121 -10.64 -1.61 -9.85
CA LEU A 121 -10.02 -1.82 -11.17
C LEU A 121 -8.98 -2.94 -11.16
N LEU A 122 -8.26 -3.09 -10.04
CA LEU A 122 -7.27 -4.16 -9.87
C LEU A 122 -7.89 -5.55 -10.00
N LEU A 123 -9.11 -5.75 -9.49
CA LEU A 123 -9.81 -7.03 -9.61
C LEU A 123 -10.27 -7.29 -11.06
N GLN A 124 -10.69 -6.25 -11.77
CA GLN A 124 -11.04 -6.37 -13.19
C GLN A 124 -9.81 -6.82 -14.02
N LEU A 125 -8.63 -6.25 -13.73
CA LEU A 125 -7.38 -6.65 -14.39
C LEU A 125 -7.03 -8.12 -14.14
N ILE A 126 -7.19 -8.61 -12.90
CA ILE A 126 -6.95 -10.03 -12.56
C ILE A 126 -7.90 -10.93 -13.34
N ARG A 127 -9.20 -10.59 -13.40
CA ARG A 127 -10.20 -11.36 -14.17
C ARG A 127 -9.85 -11.42 -15.66
N ILE A 128 -9.40 -10.31 -16.25
CA ILE A 128 -8.96 -10.27 -17.65
C ILE A 128 -7.73 -11.14 -17.87
N ALA A 129 -6.76 -11.09 -16.95
CA ALA A 129 -5.57 -11.91 -17.01
C ALA A 129 -5.91 -13.41 -16.93
N GLN A 130 -6.83 -13.81 -16.04
CA GLN A 130 -7.31 -15.19 -15.90
C GLN A 130 -8.11 -15.66 -17.13
N ALA A 131 -8.96 -14.80 -17.70
CA ALA A 131 -9.71 -15.13 -18.90
C ALA A 131 -8.79 -15.37 -20.11
N ARG A 132 -7.68 -14.64 -20.19
CA ARG A 132 -6.66 -14.79 -21.25
C ARG A 132 -5.66 -15.91 -20.98
N SER A 133 -5.43 -16.24 -19.71
CA SER A 133 -4.46 -17.23 -19.26
C SER A 133 -5.15 -18.26 -18.38
N LYS A 134 -5.48 -19.43 -18.95
CA LYS A 134 -6.06 -20.59 -18.23
C LYS A 134 -5.15 -21.15 -17.11
N SER A 135 -3.98 -20.55 -16.85
CA SER A 135 -2.93 -21.05 -15.96
C SER A 135 -2.59 -20.12 -14.78
N ILE A 136 -3.32 -19.02 -14.56
CA ILE A 136 -3.14 -18.23 -13.32
C ILE A 136 -3.91 -18.91 -12.18
N GLU A 137 -3.33 -19.96 -11.62
CA GLU A 137 -3.77 -20.51 -10.34
C GLU A 137 -3.29 -19.57 -9.22
N ILE A 138 -4.25 -18.88 -8.59
CA ILE A 138 -3.98 -18.06 -7.41
C ILE A 138 -4.05 -19.00 -6.20
N ASP A 139 -2.94 -19.66 -5.87
CA ASP A 139 -2.83 -20.41 -4.61
C ASP A 139 -2.28 -19.49 -3.52
N LEU A 140 -3.17 -18.99 -2.67
CA LEU A 140 -2.84 -18.13 -1.53
C LEU A 140 -2.70 -18.93 -0.22
N ASN A 141 -2.81 -20.26 -0.26
CA ASN A 141 -2.71 -21.11 0.93
C ASN A 141 -1.26 -21.54 1.18
N PHE A 142 -0.50 -20.71 1.90
CA PHE A 142 0.84 -21.07 2.41
C PHE A 142 0.82 -22.03 3.63
N ASN A 143 -0.23 -22.82 3.83
CA ASN A 143 -0.34 -23.71 4.99
C ASN A 143 -0.61 -25.18 4.61
N SER A 144 0.45 -25.88 4.23
CA SER A 144 0.78 -27.22 4.76
C SER A 144 2.21 -27.55 4.30
N THR A 145 3.18 -27.68 5.20
CA THR A 145 3.65 -29.00 5.63
C THR A 145 4.70 -28.82 6.74
N GLY A 146 4.27 -29.04 7.97
CA GLY A 146 5.13 -29.34 9.12
C GLY A 146 4.52 -30.45 9.97
N GLY A 147 3.76 -31.35 9.34
CA GLY A 147 3.19 -32.54 9.97
C GLY A 147 4.28 -33.59 10.17
N GLY A 148 4.43 -34.02 11.41
CA GLY A 148 5.50 -34.92 11.84
C GLY A 148 5.56 -36.26 11.11
N ARG A 149 6.78 -36.79 11.06
CA ARG A 149 7.01 -38.24 10.98
C ARG A 149 7.78 -38.67 12.23
N LYS A 150 7.04 -39.30 13.15
CA LYS A 150 7.60 -40.30 14.06
C LYS A 150 7.97 -41.55 13.24
N GLN A 151 9.03 -42.22 13.72
CA GLN A 151 9.50 -43.59 13.43
C GLN A 151 9.90 -43.89 11.98
N ILE A 152 11.17 -44.27 11.75
CA ILE A 152 11.76 -45.63 11.56
C ILE A 152 13.29 -45.38 11.51
N LEU A 153 14.26 -46.04 12.15
CA LEU A 153 14.49 -47.32 12.83
C LEU A 153 15.40 -47.03 14.05
#